data_AF-A0A929ASF9-F1
#
_entry.id   AF-A0A929ASF9-F1
#
_cell.length_a   1.000
_cell.length_b   1.000
_cell.length_c   1.000
_cell.angle_alpha   90.00
_cell.angle_beta   90.00
_cell.angle_gamma   90.00
#
_symmetry.space_group_name_H-M   'P 1'
#
loop_
_entity.id
_entity.type
_entity.pdbx_description
1 polymer ?
#
loop_
_entity_poly.entity_id
_entity_poly.type
_entity_poly.pdbx_seq_one_letter_code
_entity_poly.pdbx_strand_id
1 'polypeptide(L)'
;MKIVKHQKLLILSLSGLLAVGGLMMNAISKFPTNWIPAQRAISQGLLTKIMSENSTGVDIDPEATKVLKLKGGIKLIDFNSPDLCGRAGCVYAAYTKEGSRKLHLILQPQPDLFTISQESRNGIPCLEIKQPSGDKTIQHTYCYEGDKFIKTFSEVNNPS
;
A
#
# COMPACT_ATOMS: atom_id res chain seq x y z
N MET A 1 -40.95 63.29 48.72
CA MET A 1 -39.83 62.36 49.01
C MET A 1 -39.54 61.53 47.76
N LYS A 2 -38.29 61.62 47.25
CA LYS A 2 -37.56 60.80 46.23
C LYS A 2 -38.16 60.71 44.80
N ILE A 3 -37.65 61.40 43.77
CA ILE A 3 -36.33 61.36 43.06
C ILE A 3 -36.16 60.15 42.11
N VAL A 4 -36.34 60.45 40.81
CA VAL A 4 -35.54 60.14 39.59
C VAL A 4 -35.17 58.69 39.19
N LYS A 5 -35.51 58.40 37.90
CA LYS A 5 -34.92 57.54 36.84
C LYS A 5 -33.75 56.61 37.18
N HIS A 6 -33.73 55.41 36.56
CA HIS A 6 -32.65 54.99 35.64
C HIS A 6 -33.00 53.70 34.86
N GLN A 7 -32.72 53.73 33.55
CA GLN A 7 -32.58 52.58 32.63
C GLN A 7 -31.51 51.60 33.15
N LYS A 8 -31.74 50.28 32.97
CA LYS A 8 -30.74 49.24 32.65
C LYS A 8 -31.53 48.02 32.11
N LEU A 9 -31.11 47.18 31.19
CA LEU A 9 -30.07 47.12 30.16
C LEU A 9 -30.36 45.76 29.48
N LEU A 10 -30.28 45.69 28.15
CA LEU A 10 -30.37 44.44 27.37
C LEU A 10 -29.36 43.40 27.87
N ILE A 11 -29.77 42.12 27.93
CA ILE A 11 -28.85 40.98 27.85
C ILE A 11 -29.39 40.01 26.80
N LEU A 12 -28.78 40.05 25.61
CA LEU A 12 -28.75 38.92 24.68
C LEU A 12 -27.89 37.81 25.31
N SER A 13 -28.37 36.57 25.33
CA SER A 13 -27.49 35.40 25.38
C SER A 13 -27.78 34.44 24.23
N LEU A 14 -26.97 34.66 23.20
CA LEU A 14 -26.68 33.79 22.07
C LEU A 14 -26.23 32.42 22.58
N SER A 15 -27.01 31.37 22.35
CA SER A 15 -26.54 29.98 22.51
C SER A 15 -26.55 29.32 21.15
N GLY A 16 -25.49 29.56 20.38
CA GLY A 16 -25.21 28.86 19.14
C GLY A 16 -24.82 27.42 19.45
N LEU A 17 -25.66 26.46 19.06
CA LEU A 17 -25.21 25.08 18.87
C LEU A 17 -24.42 25.03 17.56
N LEU A 18 -23.12 25.33 17.65
CA LEU A 18 -22.17 24.95 16.61
C LEU A 18 -21.99 23.43 16.67
N ALA A 19 -22.73 22.72 15.81
CA ALA A 19 -22.42 21.35 15.48
C ALA A 19 -21.07 21.35 14.74
N VAL A 20 -19.97 21.24 15.49
CA VAL A 20 -18.67 20.92 14.91
C VAL A 20 -18.70 19.44 14.59
N GLY A 21 -19.31 19.10 13.45
CA GLY A 21 -19.09 17.83 12.78
C GLY A 21 -17.63 17.80 12.34
N GLY A 22 -16.76 17.28 13.21
CA GLY A 22 -15.38 17.00 12.86
C GLY A 22 -15.37 15.98 11.74
N LEU A 23 -15.23 16.47 10.51
CA LEU A 23 -14.73 15.68 9.39
C LEU A 23 -13.31 15.24 9.78
N MET A 24 -13.20 14.07 10.39
CA MET A 24 -11.94 13.34 10.50
C MET A 24 -11.51 12.98 9.08
N MET A 25 -10.89 13.92 8.38
CA MET A 25 -10.14 13.63 7.18
C MET A 25 -8.93 12.82 7.63
N ASN A 26 -9.05 11.49 7.57
CA ASN A 26 -7.89 10.61 7.58
C ASN A 26 -7.06 10.97 6.35
N ALA A 27 -6.10 11.89 6.51
CA ALA A 27 -5.06 12.09 5.53
C ALA A 27 -4.23 10.80 5.49
N ILE A 28 -4.57 9.91 4.56
CA ILE A 28 -3.85 8.67 4.28
C ILE A 28 -2.45 9.11 3.81
N SER A 29 -1.51 9.20 4.74
CA SER A 29 -0.12 9.45 4.44
C SER A 29 0.42 8.19 3.77
N LYS A 30 0.56 8.24 2.45
CA LYS A 30 1.15 7.17 1.64
C LYS A 30 2.65 7.16 1.91
N PHE A 31 3.20 6.03 2.36
CA PHE A 31 4.64 5.90 2.52
C PHE A 31 5.29 5.69 1.15
N PRO A 32 6.38 6.41 0.82
CA PRO A 32 7.10 6.18 -0.42
C PRO A 32 7.66 4.75 -0.46
N THR A 33 7.41 4.04 -1.56
CA THR A 33 7.98 2.70 -1.78
C THR A 33 9.45 2.83 -2.16
N ASN A 34 10.35 2.63 -1.19
CA ASN A 34 11.79 2.66 -1.44
C ASN A 34 12.28 1.30 -1.94
N TRP A 35 12.23 1.10 -3.25
CA TRP A 35 12.77 -0.07 -3.92
C TRP A 35 14.30 -0.01 -3.96
N ILE A 36 14.96 -1.08 -3.54
CA ILE A 36 16.42 -1.21 -3.57
C ILE A 36 16.84 -2.49 -4.30
N PRO A 37 18.06 -2.57 -4.85
CA PRO A 37 18.60 -3.82 -5.42
C PRO A 37 18.49 -4.97 -4.42
N ALA A 38 17.99 -6.12 -4.88
CA ALA A 38 17.72 -7.27 -4.02
C ALA A 38 18.99 -7.82 -3.35
N GLN A 39 20.12 -7.80 -4.05
CA GLN A 39 21.43 -8.21 -3.51
C GLN A 39 21.86 -7.41 -2.27
N ARG A 40 21.37 -6.17 -2.09
CA ARG A 40 21.66 -5.35 -0.89
C ARG A 40 20.83 -5.72 0.33
N ALA A 41 19.84 -6.60 0.18
CA ALA A 41 18.80 -6.83 1.17
C ALA A 41 18.44 -8.31 1.39
N ILE A 42 18.89 -9.18 0.49
CA ILE A 42 18.64 -10.62 0.49
C ILE A 42 20.00 -11.31 0.40
N SER A 43 20.25 -12.30 1.26
CA SER A 43 21.48 -13.09 1.16
C SER A 43 21.53 -13.82 -0.17
N GLN A 44 22.73 -14.01 -0.73
CA GLN A 44 22.91 -14.60 -2.05
C GLN A 44 22.18 -15.94 -2.20
N GLY A 45 22.35 -16.87 -1.24
CA GLY A 45 21.70 -18.17 -1.29
C GLY A 45 20.17 -18.11 -1.27
N LEU A 46 19.58 -17.17 -0.52
CA LEU A 46 18.13 -16.97 -0.53
C LEU A 46 17.66 -16.32 -1.83
N LEU A 47 18.42 -15.37 -2.37
CA LEU A 47 18.08 -14.72 -3.64
C LEU A 47 18.11 -15.73 -4.80
N THR A 48 19.14 -16.58 -4.87
CA THR A 48 19.22 -17.68 -5.84
C THR A 48 18.03 -18.64 -5.71
N LYS A 49 17.65 -19.03 -4.49
CA LYS A 49 16.47 -19.86 -4.26
C LYS A 49 15.19 -19.20 -4.79
N ILE A 50 14.97 -17.93 -4.43
CA ILE A 50 13.79 -17.16 -4.86
C ILE A 50 13.75 -17.07 -6.39
N MET A 51 14.86 -16.79 -7.05
CA MET A 51 14.94 -16.75 -8.51
C MET A 51 14.59 -18.09 -9.14
N SER A 52 15.19 -19.17 -8.63
CA SER A 52 14.90 -20.52 -9.11
C SER A 52 13.44 -20.92 -8.96
N GLU A 53 12.74 -20.46 -7.91
CA GLU A 53 11.32 -20.76 -7.68
C GLU A 53 10.35 -20.00 -8.61
N ASN A 54 10.79 -18.89 -9.19
CA ASN A 54 9.96 -18.05 -10.08
C ASN A 54 10.42 -18.09 -11.54
N SER A 55 11.58 -18.69 -11.82
CA SER A 55 12.04 -18.98 -13.17
C SER A 55 11.26 -20.14 -13.79
N THR A 56 10.99 -20.04 -15.10
CA THR A 56 10.46 -21.14 -15.92
C THR A 56 11.52 -21.71 -16.88
N GLY A 57 12.77 -21.79 -16.41
CA GLY A 57 13.93 -22.23 -17.22
C GLY A 57 14.70 -21.08 -17.87
N VAL A 58 14.46 -19.85 -17.41
CA VAL A 58 15.13 -18.61 -17.82
C VAL A 58 15.99 -18.08 -16.69
N ASP A 59 17.16 -17.55 -17.01
CA ASP A 59 18.03 -16.95 -15.99
C ASP A 59 17.50 -15.57 -15.61
N ILE A 60 17.29 -15.35 -14.31
CA ILE A 60 16.79 -14.05 -13.83
C ILE A 60 18.00 -13.21 -13.45
N ASP A 61 18.16 -12.07 -14.10
CA ASP A 61 19.24 -11.13 -13.78
C ASP A 61 19.12 -10.61 -12.33
N PRO A 62 20.08 -10.94 -11.45
CA PRO A 62 20.06 -10.48 -10.07
C PRO A 62 20.35 -8.99 -9.91
N GLU A 63 20.94 -8.33 -10.90
CA GLU A 63 21.20 -6.89 -10.87
C GLU A 63 19.94 -6.08 -11.20
N ALA A 64 19.08 -6.61 -12.07
CA ALA A 64 17.78 -6.02 -12.38
C ALA A 64 16.76 -6.18 -11.25
N THR A 65 16.90 -7.22 -10.43
CA THR A 65 15.93 -7.56 -9.37
C THR A 65 15.94 -6.54 -8.23
N LYS A 66 14.76 -6.02 -7.90
CA LYS A 66 14.54 -5.05 -6.81
C LYS A 66 13.69 -5.64 -5.71
N VAL A 67 13.81 -5.05 -4.52
CA VAL A 67 13.04 -5.43 -3.34
C VAL A 67 12.56 -4.21 -2.58
N LEU A 68 11.32 -4.31 -2.11
CA LEU A 68 10.73 -3.43 -1.12
C LEU A 68 10.62 -4.19 0.21
N LYS A 69 11.25 -3.64 1.26
CA LYS A 69 11.17 -4.22 2.62
C LYS A 69 9.91 -3.73 3.31
N LEU A 70 9.11 -4.66 3.79
CA LEU A 70 7.92 -4.38 4.60
C LEU A 70 8.20 -4.69 6.07
N LYS A 71 7.31 -4.23 6.96
CA LYS A 71 7.32 -4.67 8.36
C LYS A 71 7.09 -6.19 8.44
N GLY A 72 7.50 -6.80 9.56
CA GLY A 72 7.42 -8.25 9.76
C GLY A 72 8.45 -9.07 8.97
N GLY A 73 9.46 -8.42 8.37
CA GLY A 73 10.52 -9.10 7.63
C GLY A 73 10.10 -9.62 6.25
N ILE A 74 8.92 -9.21 5.76
CA ILE A 74 8.46 -9.51 4.41
C ILE A 74 9.25 -8.69 3.39
N LYS A 75 9.61 -9.35 2.29
CA LYS A 75 10.31 -8.78 1.15
C LYS A 75 9.42 -8.92 -0.08
N LEU A 76 8.92 -7.81 -0.61
CA LEU A 76 8.22 -7.79 -1.89
C LEU A 76 9.24 -7.59 -3.00
N ILE A 77 9.20 -8.44 -4.01
CA ILE A 77 10.24 -8.58 -5.02
C ILE A 77 9.63 -8.23 -6.37
N ASP A 78 10.33 -7.33 -7.06
CA ASP A 78 10.16 -7.02 -8.46
C ASP A 78 11.34 -7.65 -9.19
N PHE A 79 11.09 -8.70 -9.97
CA PHE A 79 12.16 -9.36 -10.69
C PHE A 79 12.72 -8.49 -11.81
N ASN A 80 11.92 -7.54 -12.33
CA ASN A 80 12.25 -6.66 -13.44
C ASN A 80 13.00 -7.38 -14.59
N SER A 81 12.63 -8.65 -14.81
CA SER A 81 13.23 -9.52 -15.81
C SER A 81 12.28 -9.55 -17.00
N PRO A 82 12.74 -9.19 -18.21
CA PRO A 82 11.93 -9.30 -19.42
C PRO A 82 11.34 -10.69 -19.62
N ASP A 83 12.03 -11.75 -19.21
CA ASP A 83 11.56 -13.14 -19.35
C ASP A 83 10.43 -13.49 -18.37
N LEU A 84 10.31 -12.75 -17.27
CA LEU A 84 9.19 -12.83 -16.33
C LEU A 84 8.11 -11.77 -16.61
N CYS A 85 8.24 -11.03 -17.70
CA CYS A 85 7.29 -10.05 -18.19
C CYS A 85 6.70 -10.52 -19.52
N GLY A 86 5.40 -10.81 -19.53
CA GLY A 86 4.66 -11.16 -20.74
C GLY A 86 3.62 -10.11 -21.10
N ARG A 87 2.81 -10.42 -22.11
CA ARG A 87 1.64 -9.60 -22.49
C ARG A 87 0.65 -9.38 -21.34
N ALA A 88 0.63 -10.29 -20.36
CA ALA A 88 -0.24 -10.19 -19.19
C ALA A 88 0.32 -9.29 -18.07
N GLY A 89 1.60 -8.91 -18.14
CA GLY A 89 2.30 -8.18 -17.09
C GLY A 89 3.57 -8.91 -16.61
N CYS A 90 4.15 -8.38 -15.54
CA CYS A 90 5.36 -8.88 -14.90
C CYS A 90 5.05 -9.61 -13.59
N VAL A 91 5.87 -10.58 -13.24
CA VAL A 91 5.77 -11.30 -11.96
C VAL A 91 6.26 -10.42 -10.80
N TYR A 92 5.46 -10.38 -9.73
CA TYR A 92 5.83 -9.83 -8.42
C TYR A 92 5.54 -10.88 -7.34
N ALA A 93 6.46 -11.03 -6.39
CA ALA A 93 6.32 -12.04 -5.32
C ALA A 93 6.74 -11.49 -3.96
N ALA A 94 6.09 -11.93 -2.89
CA ALA A 94 6.48 -11.60 -1.52
C ALA A 94 7.04 -12.81 -0.79
N TYR A 95 8.10 -12.64 -0.02
CA TYR A 95 8.80 -13.69 0.71
C TYR A 95 9.10 -13.29 2.15
N THR A 96 9.11 -14.26 3.08
CA THR A 96 9.60 -14.04 4.45
C THR A 96 11.12 -13.97 4.51
N LYS A 97 11.68 -13.71 5.70
CA LYS A 97 13.15 -13.77 5.90
C LYS A 97 13.72 -15.17 5.69
N GLU A 98 12.93 -16.21 5.94
CA GLU A 98 13.27 -17.62 5.75
C GLU A 98 13.06 -18.11 4.30
N GLY A 99 12.50 -17.26 3.44
CA GLY A 99 12.26 -17.63 2.04
C GLY A 99 11.01 -18.46 1.82
N SER A 100 9.97 -18.28 2.64
CA SER A 100 8.64 -18.82 2.36
C SER A 100 7.85 -17.80 1.53
N ARG A 101 7.28 -18.22 0.39
CA ARG A 101 6.50 -17.36 -0.51
C ARG A 101 5.12 -17.04 0.09
N LYS A 102 4.76 -15.76 0.13
CA LYS A 102 3.53 -15.22 0.73
C LYS A 102 2.62 -14.52 -0.26
N LEU A 103 3.11 -14.17 -1.44
CA LEU A 103 2.35 -13.60 -2.55
C LEU A 103 3.04 -13.96 -3.87
N HIS A 104 2.25 -14.13 -4.93
CA HIS A 104 2.72 -14.29 -6.30
C HIS A 104 1.65 -13.77 -7.25
N LEU A 105 1.92 -12.67 -7.96
CA LEU A 105 0.98 -11.99 -8.85
C LEU A 105 1.65 -11.68 -10.17
N ILE A 106 0.85 -11.65 -11.24
CA ILE A 106 1.23 -11.07 -12.53
C ILE A 106 0.51 -9.73 -12.62
N LEU A 107 1.27 -8.64 -12.75
CA LEU A 107 0.76 -7.28 -12.72
C LEU A 107 1.33 -6.47 -13.87
N GLN A 108 0.51 -5.61 -14.48
CA GLN A 108 1.00 -4.65 -15.46
C GLN A 108 1.84 -3.58 -14.74
N PRO A 109 3.11 -3.38 -15.14
CA PRO A 109 3.95 -2.34 -14.56
C PRO A 109 3.38 -0.95 -14.85
N GLN A 110 3.33 -0.11 -13.82
CA GLN A 110 2.92 1.29 -13.94
C GLN A 110 3.47 2.11 -12.75
N PRO A 111 3.51 3.45 -12.87
CA PRO A 111 3.79 4.31 -11.73
C PRO A 111 2.85 4.00 -10.56
N ASP A 112 3.39 4.07 -9.34
CA ASP A 112 2.63 3.82 -8.10
C ASP A 112 1.87 2.49 -8.07
N LEU A 113 2.38 1.45 -8.75
CA LEU A 113 1.81 0.10 -8.78
C LEU A 113 1.51 -0.41 -7.38
N PHE A 114 2.46 -0.22 -6.45
CA PHE A 114 2.30 -0.58 -5.04
C PHE A 114 2.26 0.68 -4.18
N THR A 115 1.28 0.73 -3.27
CA THR A 115 1.25 1.64 -2.13
C THR A 115 1.19 0.81 -0.86
N ILE A 116 1.95 1.20 0.16
CA ILE A 116 1.90 0.55 1.47
C ILE A 116 0.83 1.23 2.30
N SER A 117 -0.23 0.49 2.61
CA SER A 117 -1.34 1.01 3.41
C SER A 117 -0.91 1.26 4.85
N GLN A 118 -1.60 2.19 5.51
CA GLN A 118 -1.46 2.37 6.96
C GLN A 118 -2.16 1.27 7.74
N GLU A 119 -3.18 0.66 7.12
CA GLU A 119 -3.82 -0.52 7.69
C GLU A 119 -2.85 -1.68 7.73
N SER A 120 -2.84 -2.40 8.85
CA SER A 120 -2.02 -3.58 9.03
C SER A 120 -2.83 -4.68 9.69
N ARG A 121 -2.54 -5.93 9.30
CA ARG A 121 -3.07 -7.13 9.95
C ARG A 121 -1.88 -7.91 10.48
N ASN A 122 -1.94 -8.29 11.76
CA ASN A 122 -0.84 -8.99 12.44
C ASN A 122 0.52 -8.25 12.36
N GLY A 123 0.49 -6.91 12.38
CA GLY A 123 1.70 -6.08 12.30
C GLY A 123 2.34 -5.98 10.91
N ILE A 124 1.73 -6.57 9.88
CA ILE A 124 2.17 -6.48 8.48
C ILE A 124 1.21 -5.55 7.73
N PRO A 125 1.72 -4.50 7.07
CA PRO A 125 0.87 -3.56 6.34
C PRO A 125 0.19 -4.24 5.15
N CYS A 126 -1.03 -3.82 4.85
CA CYS A 126 -1.70 -4.23 3.62
C CYS A 126 -1.04 -3.55 2.40
N LEU A 127 -1.12 -4.23 1.26
CA LEU A 127 -0.65 -3.74 -0.03
C LEU A 127 -1.84 -3.23 -0.82
N GLU A 128 -1.76 -1.97 -1.25
CA GLU A 128 -2.68 -1.40 -2.23
C GLU A 128 -2.02 -1.49 -3.60
N ILE A 129 -2.63 -2.24 -4.51
CA ILE A 129 -2.10 -2.53 -5.84
C ILE A 129 -3.00 -1.90 -6.88
N LYS A 130 -2.48 -0.95 -7.65
CA LYS A 130 -3.22 -0.34 -8.76
C LYS A 130 -3.00 -1.15 -10.03
N GLN A 131 -4.05 -1.38 -10.81
CA GLN A 131 -3.98 -2.03 -12.12
C GLN A 131 -4.89 -1.33 -13.12
N PRO A 132 -4.46 -1.19 -14.39
CA PRO A 132 -5.34 -0.67 -15.43
C PRO A 132 -6.45 -1.69 -15.73
N SER A 133 -7.63 -1.17 -16.07
CA SER A 133 -8.81 -1.96 -16.46
C SER A 133 -9.62 -1.14 -17.46
N GLY A 134 -9.30 -1.29 -18.75
CA GLY A 134 -9.80 -0.41 -19.79
C GLY A 134 -9.32 1.02 -19.56
N ASP A 135 -10.22 1.99 -19.62
CA ASP A 135 -9.93 3.41 -19.43
C ASP A 135 -9.86 3.83 -17.94
N LYS A 136 -9.84 2.86 -17.02
CA LYS A 136 -9.91 3.08 -15.57
C LYS A 136 -8.74 2.42 -14.86
N THR A 137 -8.51 2.85 -13.62
CA THR A 137 -7.57 2.19 -12.71
C THR A 137 -8.35 1.53 -11.59
N ILE A 138 -8.15 0.24 -11.36
CA ILE A 138 -8.70 -0.47 -10.22
C ILE A 138 -7.61 -0.59 -9.16
N GLN A 139 -7.94 -0.28 -7.91
CA GLN A 139 -7.08 -0.55 -6.77
C GLN A 139 -7.55 -1.81 -6.05
N HIS A 140 -6.63 -2.73 -5.80
CA HIS A 140 -6.85 -3.97 -5.07
C HIS A 140 -6.10 -3.93 -3.74
N THR A 141 -6.79 -4.23 -2.64
CA THR A 141 -6.16 -4.33 -1.32
C THR A 141 -5.85 -5.79 -1.01
N TYR A 142 -4.60 -6.06 -0.64
CA TYR A 142 -4.13 -7.35 -0.19
C TYR A 142 -3.61 -7.25 1.23
N CYS A 143 -4.19 -8.01 2.16
CA CYS A 143 -3.77 -8.02 3.56
C CYS A 143 -3.20 -9.38 3.96
N TYR A 144 -2.26 -9.39 4.89
CA TYR A 144 -1.68 -10.62 5.42
C TYR A 144 -2.67 -11.33 6.35
N GLU A 145 -3.06 -12.54 6.01
CA GLU A 145 -4.01 -13.34 6.78
C GLU A 145 -3.61 -14.82 6.76
N GLY A 146 -3.58 -15.44 7.94
CA GLY A 146 -3.01 -16.77 8.14
C GLY A 146 -1.52 -16.77 7.81
N ASP A 147 -1.18 -17.18 6.59
CA ASP A 147 0.20 -17.36 6.13
C ASP A 147 0.46 -16.78 4.73
N LYS A 148 -0.41 -15.89 4.23
CA LYS A 148 -0.27 -15.28 2.90
C LYS A 148 -0.99 -13.95 2.81
N PHE A 149 -0.66 -13.18 1.78
CA PHE A 149 -1.47 -12.03 1.38
C PHE A 149 -2.71 -12.53 0.63
N ILE A 150 -3.88 -12.12 1.10
CA ILE A 150 -5.17 -12.39 0.43
C ILE A 150 -5.78 -11.07 -0.04
N LYS A 151 -6.44 -11.12 -1.19
CA LYS A 151 -7.22 -9.98 -1.71
C LYS A 151 -8.45 -9.78 -0.82
N THR A 152 -8.57 -8.62 -0.19
CA THR A 152 -9.68 -8.31 0.74
C THR A 152 -10.69 -7.33 0.15
N PHE A 153 -10.25 -6.46 -0.76
CA PHE A 153 -11.09 -5.40 -1.30
C PHE A 153 -10.68 -4.98 -2.72
N SER A 154 -11.60 -4.36 -3.47
CA SER A 154 -11.32 -3.73 -4.76
C SER A 154 -12.20 -2.51 -4.98
N GLU A 155 -11.58 -1.42 -5.41
CA GLU A 155 -12.25 -0.17 -5.73
C GLU A 155 -11.86 0.33 -7.11
N VAL A 156 -12.80 0.97 -7.81
CA VAL A 156 -12.58 1.58 -9.11
C VAL A 156 -12.23 3.04 -8.90
N ASN A 157 -11.02 3.43 -9.27
CA ASN A 157 -10.61 4.83 -9.34
C ASN A 157 -10.95 5.35 -10.74
N ASN A 158 -11.92 6.25 -10.84
CA ASN A 158 -12.12 7.00 -12.08
C ASN A 158 -11.05 8.09 -12.16
N PRO A 159 -10.35 8.25 -13.30
CA PRO A 159 -9.51 9.42 -13.49
C PRO A 159 -10.39 10.67 -13.44
N SER A 160 -10.02 11.60 -12.55
CA SER A 160 -10.63 12.93 -12.42
C SER A 160 -10.35 13.80 -13.64
#